data_AF-A0A3N5GA97-F1
#
_entry.id   AF-A0A3N5GA97-F1
#
_cell.length_a   1.000
_cell.length_b   1.000
_cell.length_c   1.000
_cell.angle_alpha   90.00
_cell.angle_beta   90.00
_cell.angle_gamma   90.00
#
_symmetry.space_group_name_H-M   'P 1'
#
loop_
_entity.id
_entity.type
_entity.pdbx_description
1 polymer ?
#
loop_
_entity_poly.entity_id
_entity_poly.type
_entity_poly.pdbx_seq_one_letter_code
_entity_poly.pdbx_strand_id
1 'polypeptide(L)' 'LDRLALAAKASGAEGAKLSGGGRGGNMIALAQPGSAEKVASALLSAGAKRTFITIVTG' A
#
# COMPACT_ATOMS: atom_id res chain seq x y z
N LEU A 1 11.48 -3.50 0.80
CA LEU A 1 10.08 -3.20 0.39
C LEU A 1 9.09 -3.52 1.51
N ASP A 2 9.49 -4.40 2.44
CA ASP A 2 8.74 -4.74 3.67
C ASP A 2 8.33 -3.50 4.49
N ARG A 3 9.18 -2.47 4.51
CA ARG A 3 8.84 -1.18 5.14
C ARG A 3 7.54 -0.55 4.60
N LEU A 4 7.25 -0.71 3.31
CA LEU A 4 6.01 -0.20 2.71
C LEU A 4 4.80 -1.02 3.17
N ALA A 5 4.95 -2.34 3.27
CA ALA A 5 3.89 -3.20 3.78
C ALA A 5 3.59 -2.90 5.26
N LEU A 6 4.62 -2.66 6.08
CA LEU A 6 4.47 -2.22 7.47
C LEU A 6 3.79 -0.85 7.56
N ALA A 7 4.21 0.12 6.75
CA ALA A 7 3.60 1.46 6.71
C ALA A 7 2.12 1.41 6.29
N ALA A 8 1.76 0.57 5.31
CA ALA A 8 0.37 0.37 4.91
C ALA A 8 -0.48 -0.20 6.05
N LYS A 9 -0.02 -1.27 6.72
CA LYS A 9 -0.78 -1.84 7.86
C LYS A 9 -0.92 -0.84 9.00
N ALA A 10 0.15 -0.14 9.36
CA ALA A 10 0.13 0.87 10.42
C ALA A 10 -0.80 2.06 10.11
N SER A 11 -1.09 2.32 8.83
CA SER A 11 -1.98 3.40 8.40
C SER A 11 -3.44 2.98 8.23
N GLY A 12 -3.75 1.67 8.37
CA GLY A 12 -5.12 1.15 8.35
C GLY A 12 -5.44 0.22 7.16
N ALA A 13 -4.43 -0.25 6.42
CA ALA A 13 -4.66 -1.29 5.42
C ALA A 13 -5.05 -2.62 6.07
N GLU A 14 -6.09 -3.27 5.56
CA GLU A 14 -6.53 -4.62 5.98
C GLU A 14 -5.52 -5.70 5.57
N GLY A 15 -4.79 -5.46 4.48
CA GLY A 15 -3.74 -6.33 4.00
C GLY A 15 -2.71 -5.57 3.18
N ALA A 16 -1.48 -6.06 3.16
CA ALA A 16 -0.41 -5.47 2.35
C ALA A 16 0.56 -6.55 1.89
N LYS A 17 0.94 -6.50 0.61
CA LYS A 17 1.77 -7.51 -0.04
C LYS A 17 2.76 -6.89 -1.02
N LEU A 18 3.97 -7.44 -1.06
CA LEU A 18 4.91 -7.19 -2.15
C LEU A 18 4.46 -7.93 -3.41
N SER A 19 4.42 -7.21 -4.53
CA SER A 19 4.16 -7.80 -5.85
C SER A 19 5.47 -8.12 -6.56
N GLY A 20 5.51 -9.25 -7.29
CA GLY A 20 6.71 -9.77 -7.97
C GLY A 20 7.46 -10.89 -7.22
N GLY A 21 8.39 -11.55 -7.92
CA GLY A 21 9.13 -12.72 -7.45
C GLY A 21 10.33 -12.44 -6.51
N GLY A 22 10.27 -11.40 -5.68
CA GLY A 22 11.28 -11.16 -4.63
C GLY A 22 12.47 -10.24 -5.00
N ARG A 23 12.54 -9.68 -6.21
CA ARG A 23 13.59 -8.69 -6.60
C ARG A 23 13.20 -7.22 -6.39
N GLY A 24 12.05 -6.98 -5.77
CA GLY A 24 11.49 -5.64 -5.58
C GLY A 24 10.73 -5.10 -6.79
N GLY A 25 9.78 -4.19 -6.54
CA GLY A 25 8.79 -3.68 -7.48
C GLY A 25 7.69 -2.88 -6.78
N ASN A 26 6.43 -3.15 -7.10
CA ASN A 26 5.27 -2.50 -6.46
C ASN A 26 4.84 -3.21 -5.17
N MET A 27 4.12 -2.48 -4.31
CA MET A 27 3.42 -3.01 -3.15
C MET A 27 1.93 -2.76 -3.34
N ILE A 28 1.09 -3.75 -3.01
CA ILE A 28 -0.36 -3.66 -3.08
C ILE A 28 -0.91 -3.72 -1.65
N ALA A 29 -1.76 -2.76 -1.30
CA ALA A 29 -2.48 -2.72 -0.03
C ALA A 29 -3.99 -2.75 -0.27
N LEU A 30 -4.69 -3.55 0.51
CA LEU A 30 -6.15 -3.55 0.58
C LEU A 30 -6.56 -2.60 1.72
N ALA A 31 -7.46 -1.67 1.43
CA ALA A 31 -7.89 -0.67 2.38
C ALA A 31 -9.38 -0.36 2.17
N GLN A 32 -10.08 -0.03 3.25
CA GLN A 32 -11.45 0.48 3.18
C GLN A 32 -11.45 1.88 2.54
N PRO A 33 -12.52 2.30 1.83
CA PRO A 33 -12.58 3.58 1.13
C PRO A 33 -12.16 4.79 1.98
N GLY A 34 -12.59 4.84 3.26
CA GLY A 34 -12.24 5.93 4.19
C GLY A 34 -10.77 5.96 4.63
N SER A 35 -9.98 4.94 4.30
CA SER A 35 -8.56 4.82 4.70
C SER A 35 -7.59 4.87 3.52
N ALA A 36 -8.08 4.81 2.27
CA ALA A 36 -7.23 4.68 1.08
C ALA A 36 -6.21 5.82 0.93
N GLU A 37 -6.65 7.07 1.11
CA GLU A 37 -5.76 8.25 1.01
C GLU A 37 -4.72 8.29 2.12
N LYS A 38 -5.11 7.92 3.34
CA LYS A 38 -4.20 7.83 4.48
C LYS A 38 -3.11 6.79 4.24
N VAL A 39 -3.50 5.63 3.71
CA VAL A 39 -2.57 4.56 3.32
C VAL A 39 -1.64 5.03 2.22
N ALA A 40 -2.16 5.71 1.19
CA ALA A 40 -1.34 6.26 0.10
C ALA A 40 -0.30 7.28 0.62
N SER A 41 -0.70 8.22 1.48
CA SER A 41 0.20 9.21 2.07
C SER A 41 1.28 8.57 2.95
N ALA A 42 0.93 7.56 3.75
CA ALA A 42 1.88 6.80 4.54
C ALA A 42 2.91 6.07 3.66
N LEU A 43 2.48 5.54 2.51
CA LEU A 43 3.38 4.88 1.56
C LEU A 43 4.37 5.85 0.93
N LEU A 44 3.93 7.03 0.50
CA LEU A 44 4.81 8.07 -0.01
C LEU A 44 5.83 8.48 1.06
N SER A 45 5.38 8.69 2.29
CA SER A 45 6.23 9.04 3.43
C SER A 45 7.26 7.94 3.76
N ALA A 46 6.90 6.66 3.57
CA ALA A 46 7.79 5.52 3.73
C ALA A 46 8.72 5.27 2.51
N GLY A 47 8.67 6.14 1.50
CA GLY A 47 9.55 6.16 0.34
C GLY A 47 9.01 5.44 -0.89
N ALA A 48 7.69 5.26 -1.02
CA ALA A 48 7.08 4.92 -2.30
C ALA A 48 7.25 6.11 -3.26
N LYS A 49 7.70 5.85 -4.50
CA LYS A 49 7.89 6.92 -5.50
C LYS A 49 6.56 7.47 -6.04
N ARG A 50 5.53 6.62 -6.09
CA ARG A 50 4.20 6.93 -6.59
C ARG A 50 3.19 5.96 -5.98
N THR A 51 1.95 6.39 -5.83
CA THR A 51 0.81 5.58 -5.40
C THR A 51 -0.31 5.66 -6.44
N PHE A 52 -1.13 4.62 -6.49
CA PHE A 52 -2.38 4.57 -7.25
C PHE A 52 -3.45 4.01 -6.33
N ILE A 53 -4.63 4.62 -6.34
CA ILE A 53 -5.81 4.13 -5.64
C ILE A 53 -6.78 3.65 -6.72
N THR A 54 -7.28 2.43 -6.56
CA THR A 54 -8.33 1.87 -7.40
C THR A 54 -9.40 1.25 -6.52
N ILE A 55 -10.63 1.25 -7.02
CA ILE A 55 -11.77 0.61 -6.36
C ILE A 55 -12.01 -0.71 -7.07
N VAL A 56 -12.01 -1.81 -6.31
CA VAL A 56 -12.37 -3.14 -6.83
C VAL A 56 -13.85 -3.35 -6.54
N THR A 57 -14.65 -3.49 -7.59
CA THR A 57 -16.06 -3.88 -7.52
C THR A 57 -16.22 -5.32 -7.99
N GLY A 58 -17.28 -6.00 -7.55
CA GLY A 58 -17.72 -7.27 -8.12
C GLY A 58 -18.41 -7.11 -9.46
#